data_AF-A0A1B6QL73-F1
#
_entry.id   AF-A0A1B6QL73-F1
#
_cell.length_a   1.000
_cell.length_b   1.000
_cell.length_c   1.000
_cell.angle_alpha   90.00
_cell.angle_beta   90.00
_cell.angle_gamma   90.00
#
_symmetry.space_group_name_H-M   'P 1'
#
loop_
_entity.id
_entity.type
_entity.pdbx_description
1 polymer ?
#
loop_
_entity_poly.entity_id
_entity_poly.type
_entity_poly.pdbx_seq_one_letter_code
_entity_poly.pdbx_strand_id
1 'polypeptide(L)'
;KQEKYKDIELTAVDLFKELHCSKTKGFSEPVKKAIEALPSPSVEDGQQAKTSIEVVSKVLPKSNTFLRNVGIQQPAAKTTNVVKELQAELDAKKLESIGLQQELERLKAQTQESEAKVDKQAEEIESLRKMAADTQSLIRQMITFGQGQISPP
;
A
#
# COMPACT_ATOMS: atom_id res chain seq x y z
N LYS A 1 -27.36 -34.49 -24.22
CA LYS A 1 -27.89 -33.10 -24.27
C LYS A 1 -27.50 -32.33 -25.55
N GLN A 2 -26.56 -32.79 -26.38
CA GLN A 2 -26.09 -32.08 -27.58
C GLN A 2 -26.80 -32.47 -28.90
N GLU A 3 -27.84 -33.31 -28.88
CA GLU A 3 -28.56 -33.68 -30.12
C GLU A 3 -29.56 -32.64 -30.62
N LYS A 4 -29.94 -31.64 -29.81
CA LYS A 4 -30.97 -30.65 -30.17
C LYS A 4 -30.50 -29.51 -31.08
N TYR A 5 -29.21 -29.41 -31.37
CA TYR A 5 -28.63 -28.21 -32.02
C TYR A 5 -27.77 -28.54 -33.24
N LYS A 6 -27.89 -29.75 -33.81
CA LYS A 6 -27.03 -30.17 -34.94
C LYS A 6 -27.24 -29.35 -36.22
N ASP A 7 -28.39 -28.68 -36.35
CA ASP A 7 -28.75 -27.91 -37.56
C ASP A 7 -29.06 -26.43 -37.27
N ILE A 8 -28.75 -25.91 -36.08
CA ILE A 8 -29.07 -24.54 -35.67
C ILE A 8 -27.77 -23.83 -35.30
N GLU A 9 -27.41 -22.80 -36.06
CA GLU A 9 -26.34 -21.88 -35.69
C GLU A 9 -26.81 -21.06 -34.48
N LEU A 10 -26.46 -21.52 -33.27
CA LEU A 10 -26.83 -20.84 -32.04
C LEU A 10 -26.00 -19.57 -31.88
N THR A 11 -26.67 -18.44 -31.70
CA THR A 11 -25.98 -17.19 -31.35
C THR A 11 -25.52 -17.25 -29.89
N ALA A 12 -24.53 -16.41 -29.53
CA ALA A 12 -24.09 -16.27 -28.13
C ALA A 12 -25.25 -15.88 -27.20
N VAL A 13 -26.24 -15.16 -27.73
CA VAL A 13 -27.48 -14.82 -27.02
C VAL A 13 -28.29 -16.08 -26.73
N ASP A 14 -28.46 -16.98 -27.70
CA ASP A 14 -29.26 -18.21 -27.52
C ASP A 14 -28.67 -19.11 -26.43
N LEU A 15 -27.34 -19.27 -26.43
CA LEU A 15 -26.62 -19.99 -25.37
C LEU A 15 -26.79 -19.33 -24.00
N PHE A 16 -26.76 -17.99 -23.95
CA PHE A 16 -27.01 -17.26 -22.72
C PHE A 16 -28.44 -17.46 -22.20
N LYS A 17 -29.44 -17.47 -23.09
CA LYS A 17 -30.83 -17.75 -22.69
C LYS A 17 -30.97 -19.17 -22.11
N GLU A 18 -30.33 -20.16 -22.72
CA GLU A 18 -30.39 -21.55 -22.26
C GLU A 18 -29.76 -21.72 -20.86
N LEU A 19 -28.64 -21.05 -20.60
CA LEU A 19 -27.87 -21.22 -19.37
C LEU A 19 -28.35 -20.33 -18.21
N HIS A 20 -28.93 -19.17 -18.49
CA HIS A 20 -29.19 -18.14 -17.48
C HIS A 20 -30.67 -17.72 -17.35
N CYS A 21 -31.59 -18.23 -18.17
CA CYS A 21 -33.02 -18.02 -17.93
C CYS A 21 -33.52 -18.96 -16.82
N SER A 22 -34.12 -18.40 -15.78
CA SER A 22 -34.98 -19.19 -14.91
C SER A 22 -36.18 -19.70 -15.71
N LYS A 23 -36.43 -21.02 -15.68
CA LYS A 23 -37.58 -21.67 -16.34
C LYS A 23 -38.94 -21.15 -15.86
N THR A 24 -38.99 -20.57 -14.66
CA THR A 24 -40.23 -20.09 -14.04
C THR A 24 -40.45 -18.58 -14.14
N LYS A 25 -39.36 -17.80 -14.23
CA LYS A 25 -39.45 -16.32 -14.21
C LYS A 25 -39.04 -15.65 -15.52
N GLY A 26 -38.24 -16.30 -16.37
CA GLY A 26 -37.74 -15.72 -17.62
C GLY A 26 -36.95 -14.41 -17.41
N PHE A 27 -36.74 -13.68 -18.49
CA PHE A 27 -36.21 -12.31 -18.44
C PHE A 27 -37.30 -11.28 -18.18
N SER A 28 -36.95 -10.17 -17.54
CA SER A 28 -37.82 -9.01 -17.45
C SER A 28 -38.01 -8.36 -18.82
N GLU A 29 -39.14 -7.67 -19.04
CA GLU A 29 -39.43 -6.99 -20.31
C GLU A 29 -38.32 -6.04 -20.79
N PRO A 30 -37.65 -5.24 -19.91
CA PRO A 30 -36.52 -4.42 -20.32
C PRO A 30 -35.34 -5.24 -20.87
N VAL A 31 -35.08 -6.42 -20.31
CA VAL A 31 -33.98 -7.30 -20.72
C VAL A 31 -34.32 -7.99 -22.05
N LYS A 32 -35.56 -8.45 -22.24
CA LYS A 32 -36.00 -9.02 -23.53
C LYS A 32 -35.85 -8.01 -24.66
N LYS A 33 -36.31 -6.78 -24.44
CA LYS A 33 -36.23 -5.68 -25.41
C LYS A 33 -34.78 -5.30 -25.72
N ALA A 34 -33.89 -5.35 -24.73
CA ALA A 34 -32.47 -5.11 -24.93
C ALA A 34 -31.83 -6.20 -25.78
N ILE A 35 -32.15 -7.47 -25.53
CA ILE A 35 -31.65 -8.61 -26.31
C ILE A 35 -32.09 -8.50 -27.78
N GLU A 36 -33.34 -8.12 -28.04
CA GLU A 36 -33.87 -7.92 -29.41
C GLU A 36 -33.26 -6.69 -30.10
N ALA A 37 -32.86 -5.67 -29.33
CA ALA A 37 -32.22 -4.47 -29.84
C ALA A 37 -30.69 -4.60 -30.00
N LEU A 38 -30.09 -5.73 -29.60
CA LEU A 38 -28.70 -6.03 -29.95
C LEU A 38 -28.64 -6.24 -31.46
N PRO A 39 -27.72 -5.57 -32.17
CA PRO A 39 -27.62 -5.73 -33.62
C PRO A 39 -27.34 -7.19 -33.96
N SER A 40 -28.28 -7.84 -34.64
CA SER A 40 -27.99 -9.05 -35.41
C SER A 40 -26.99 -8.70 -36.52
N PRO A 41 -26.14 -9.63 -36.99
CA PRO A 41 -25.14 -9.39 -38.04
C PRO A 41 -25.74 -9.13 -39.44
N SER A 42 -26.96 -8.60 -39.54
CA SER A 42 -27.57 -8.19 -40.79
C SER A 42 -27.22 -6.73 -41.07
N VAL A 43 -26.45 -6.56 -42.14
CA VAL A 43 -26.08 -5.28 -42.74
C VAL A 43 -27.35 -4.69 -43.36
N GLU A 44 -28.03 -3.79 -42.66
CA GLU A 44 -29.04 -2.93 -43.29
C GLU A 44 -28.70 -1.46 -43.06
N ASP A 45 -28.88 -0.74 -44.15
CA ASP A 45 -28.24 0.51 -44.54
C ASP A 45 -28.72 1.72 -43.70
N GLY A 46 -27.79 2.61 -43.34
CA GLY A 46 -28.09 4.01 -43.03
C GLY A 46 -28.52 4.42 -41.61
N GLN A 47 -28.91 3.52 -40.70
CA GLN A 47 -29.21 3.91 -39.30
C GLN A 47 -28.02 3.57 -38.40
N GLN A 48 -27.41 4.57 -37.72
CA GLN A 48 -26.31 4.34 -36.78
C GLN A 48 -26.71 3.28 -35.76
N ALA A 49 -26.20 2.05 -35.94
CA ALA A 49 -26.52 0.92 -35.10
C ALA A 49 -26.16 1.28 -33.66
N LYS A 50 -27.16 1.29 -32.78
CA LYS A 50 -26.94 1.53 -31.35
C LYS A 50 -25.95 0.48 -30.87
N THR A 51 -24.85 0.92 -30.29
CA THR A 51 -23.80 -0.01 -29.88
C THR A 51 -24.32 -0.91 -28.76
N SER A 52 -23.84 -2.14 -28.67
CA SER A 52 -24.22 -3.07 -27.58
C SER A 52 -24.03 -2.43 -26.19
N ILE A 53 -23.08 -1.51 -26.06
CA ILE A 53 -22.82 -0.71 -24.85
C ILE A 53 -24.01 0.21 -24.51
N GLU A 54 -24.55 0.92 -25.49
CA GLU A 54 -25.71 1.80 -25.29
C GLU A 54 -26.95 1.01 -24.88
N VAL A 55 -27.16 -0.17 -25.49
CA VAL A 55 -28.29 -1.05 -25.20
C VAL A 55 -28.18 -1.60 -23.77
N VAL A 56 -27.01 -2.09 -23.37
CA VAL A 56 -26.74 -2.60 -22.01
C VAL A 56 -26.84 -1.49 -20.96
N SER A 57 -26.42 -0.26 -21.27
CA SER A 57 -26.48 0.86 -20.33
C SER A 57 -27.91 1.20 -19.85
N LYS A 58 -28.93 0.92 -20.67
CA LYS A 58 -30.35 1.20 -20.35
C LYS A 58 -30.99 0.18 -19.41
N VAL A 59 -30.38 -1.00 -19.28
CA VAL A 59 -30.91 -2.12 -18.47
C VAL A 59 -30.24 -2.18 -17.09
N LEU A 60 -29.10 -1.51 -16.94
CA LEU A 60 -28.35 -1.47 -15.70
C LEU A 60 -28.72 -0.22 -14.89
N PRO A 61 -28.76 -0.30 -13.54
CA PRO A 61 -28.93 0.87 -12.70
C PRO A 61 -27.86 1.92 -12.99
N LYS A 62 -28.21 3.21 -12.87
CA LYS A 62 -27.32 4.36 -13.15
C LYS A 62 -26.00 4.37 -12.35
N SER A 63 -25.89 3.54 -11.31
CA SER A 63 -24.70 3.42 -10.46
C SER A 63 -24.20 1.97 -10.43
N ASN A 64 -23.90 1.38 -11.60
CA ASN A 64 -23.43 0.01 -11.66
C ASN A 64 -21.90 -0.08 -11.52
N THR A 65 -21.43 -0.56 -10.37
CA THR A 65 -20.00 -0.76 -10.05
C THR A 65 -19.33 -1.79 -10.95
N PHE A 66 -20.07 -2.75 -11.51
CA PHE A 66 -19.53 -3.76 -12.42
C PHE A 66 -18.91 -3.11 -13.65
N LEU A 67 -19.63 -2.18 -14.30
CA LEU A 67 -19.14 -1.47 -15.49
C LEU A 67 -17.88 -0.66 -15.18
N ARG A 68 -17.82 -0.01 -14.02
CA ARG A 68 -16.62 0.69 -13.54
C ARG A 68 -15.44 -0.27 -13.37
N ASN A 69 -15.67 -1.45 -12.79
CA ASN A 69 -14.61 -2.43 -12.52
C ASN A 69 -14.06 -3.08 -13.80
N VAL A 70 -14.88 -3.21 -14.85
CA VAL A 70 -14.44 -3.74 -16.16
C VAL A 70 -13.97 -2.64 -17.13
N GLY A 71 -13.76 -1.41 -16.64
CA GLY A 71 -13.18 -0.30 -17.42
C GLY A 71 -14.17 0.45 -18.33
N ILE A 72 -15.46 0.15 -18.25
CA ILE A 72 -16.51 0.82 -19.03
C ILE A 72 -17.06 1.99 -18.20
N GLN A 73 -16.56 3.20 -18.48
CA GLN A 73 -17.02 4.42 -17.83
C GLN A 73 -18.43 4.82 -18.30
N GLN A 74 -19.40 4.80 -17.38
CA GLN A 74 -20.72 5.38 -17.62
C GLN A 74 -20.64 6.93 -17.51
N PRO A 75 -21.40 7.68 -18.32
CA PRO A 75 -21.39 9.13 -18.29
C PRO A 75 -21.99 9.67 -16.97
N ALA A 76 -21.10 10.32 -16.22
CA ALA A 76 -21.27 11.31 -15.15
C ALA A 76 -21.78 10.88 -13.76
N ALA A 77 -20.82 10.80 -12.82
CA ALA A 77 -20.86 11.57 -11.57
C ALA A 77 -19.43 11.76 -10.97
N LYS A 78 -18.90 12.98 -11.09
CA LYS A 78 -17.85 13.64 -10.27
C LYS A 78 -16.79 12.73 -9.59
N THR A 79 -15.88 12.14 -10.36
CA THR A 79 -14.68 11.46 -9.84
C THR A 79 -13.52 12.42 -9.51
N THR A 80 -13.65 13.71 -9.81
CA THR A 80 -12.57 14.71 -9.67
C THR A 80 -12.18 15.01 -8.22
N ASN A 81 -13.11 14.89 -7.26
CA ASN A 81 -12.85 15.30 -5.88
C ASN A 81 -11.99 14.27 -5.14
N VAL A 82 -12.25 12.97 -5.33
CA VAL A 82 -11.48 11.89 -4.70
C VAL A 82 -10.02 11.90 -5.16
N VAL A 83 -9.78 12.15 -6.46
CA VAL A 83 -8.40 12.22 -6.99
C VAL A 83 -7.63 13.41 -6.42
N LYS A 84 -8.27 14.57 -6.27
CA LYS A 84 -7.65 15.75 -5.67
C LYS A 84 -7.30 15.56 -4.20
N GLU A 85 -8.19 14.91 -3.45
CA GLU A 85 -7.97 14.60 -2.04
C GLU A 85 -6.81 13.63 -1.84
N LEU A 86 -6.77 12.53 -2.62
CA LEU A 86 -5.66 11.58 -2.60
C LEU A 86 -4.32 12.22 -2.99
N GLN A 87 -4.33 13.17 -3.93
CA GLN A 87 -3.12 13.90 -4.32
C GLN A 87 -2.61 14.78 -3.18
N ALA A 88 -3.50 15.51 -2.50
CA ALA A 88 -3.15 16.33 -1.35
C ALA A 88 -2.58 15.49 -0.19
N GLU A 89 -3.20 14.34 0.09
CA GLU A 89 -2.74 13.43 1.14
C GLU A 89 -1.39 12.79 0.78
N LEU A 90 -1.15 12.45 -0.48
CA LEU A 90 0.14 11.95 -0.94
C LEU A 90 1.24 13.00 -0.76
N ASP A 91 0.98 14.26 -1.09
CA ASP A 91 1.96 15.34 -0.97
C ASP A 91 2.23 15.70 0.51
N ALA A 92 1.19 15.68 1.36
CA ALA A 92 1.35 15.81 2.81
C ALA A 92 2.23 14.71 3.38
N LYS A 93 2.00 13.45 2.99
CA LYS A 93 2.78 12.30 3.46
C LYS A 93 4.23 12.33 2.97
N LYS A 94 4.49 12.84 1.77
CA LYS A 94 5.87 13.05 1.28
C LYS A 94 6.60 14.08 2.14
N LEU A 95 5.94 15.19 2.46
CA LEU A 95 6.53 16.23 3.30
C LEU A 95 6.80 15.72 4.72
N GLU A 96 5.86 14.97 5.29
CA GLU A 96 6.04 14.30 6.58
C GLU A 96 7.22 13.32 6.54
N SER A 97 7.33 12.51 5.49
CA SER A 97 8.44 11.56 5.32
C SER A 97 9.79 12.27 5.26
N ILE A 98 9.87 13.43 4.61
CA ILE A 98 11.10 14.25 4.58
C ILE A 98 11.42 14.75 6.00
N GLY A 99 10.42 15.24 6.74
CA GLY A 99 10.58 15.70 8.12
C GLY A 99 11.08 14.59 9.06
N LEU A 100 10.46 13.41 8.98
CA LEU A 100 10.88 12.23 9.76
C LEU A 100 12.30 11.79 9.43
N GLN A 101 12.69 11.86 8.16
CA GLN A 101 14.05 11.50 7.75
C GLN A 101 15.10 12.47 8.29
N GLN A 102 14.80 13.78 8.30
CA GLN A 102 15.66 14.78 8.94
C GLN A 102 15.77 14.58 10.45
N GLU A 103 14.66 14.25 11.12
CA GLU A 103 14.68 13.98 12.56
C GLU A 103 15.51 12.74 12.91
N LEU A 104 15.43 11.69 12.09
CA LEU A 104 16.23 10.48 12.25
C LEU A 104 17.73 10.78 12.09
N GLU A 105 18.11 11.56 11.09
CA GLU A 105 19.50 11.98 10.88
C GLU A 105 20.03 12.80 12.05
N ARG A 106 19.22 13.75 12.56
CA ARG A 106 19.56 14.53 13.75
C ARG A 106 19.75 13.65 14.98
N LEU A 107 18.85 12.70 15.21
CA LEU A 107 18.91 11.80 16.36
C LEU A 107 20.16 10.90 16.27
N LYS A 108 20.46 10.38 15.08
CA LYS A 108 21.66 9.58 14.83
C LYS A 108 22.94 10.37 15.14
N ALA A 109 23.04 11.62 14.71
CA ALA A 109 24.18 12.48 15.02
C ALA A 109 24.31 12.72 16.53
N GLN A 110 23.19 12.99 17.21
CA GLN A 110 23.18 13.19 18.65
C GLN A 110 23.60 11.93 19.43
N THR A 111 23.17 10.75 18.99
CA THR A 111 23.58 9.47 19.57
C THR A 111 25.09 9.25 19.40
N GLN A 112 25.62 9.45 18.19
CA GLN A 112 27.06 9.30 17.93
C GLN A 112 27.90 10.27 18.77
N GLU A 113 27.45 11.52 18.91
CA GLU A 113 28.12 12.50 19.76
C GLU A 113 28.08 12.09 21.24
N SER A 114 26.93 11.57 21.72
CA SER A 114 26.81 11.10 23.09
C SER A 114 27.66 9.88 23.39
N GLU A 115 27.77 8.95 22.43
CA GLU A 115 28.59 7.75 22.54
C GLU A 115 30.08 8.12 22.61
N ALA A 116 30.55 9.01 21.74
CA ALA A 116 31.91 9.53 21.78
C ALA A 116 32.25 10.26 23.12
N LYS A 117 31.27 10.96 23.70
CA LYS A 117 31.43 11.57 25.03
C LYS A 117 31.56 10.53 26.13
N VAL A 118 30.77 9.45 26.07
CA VAL A 118 30.85 8.35 27.03
C VAL A 118 32.19 7.63 26.93
N ASP A 119 32.67 7.35 25.72
CA ASP A 119 33.98 6.73 25.50
C ASP A 119 35.11 7.57 26.08
N LYS A 120 35.11 8.87 25.81
CA LYS A 120 36.10 9.81 26.36
C LYS A 120 36.05 9.86 27.90
N GLN A 121 34.86 9.84 28.49
CA GLN A 121 34.71 9.79 29.94
C GLN A 121 35.22 8.47 30.53
N ALA A 122 35.03 7.35 29.83
CA ALA A 122 35.54 6.05 30.25
C ALA A 122 37.08 6.04 30.28
N GLU A 123 37.73 6.60 29.25
CA GLU A 123 39.20 6.75 29.21
C GLU A 123 39.73 7.62 30.37
N GLU A 124 39.04 8.73 30.68
CA GLU A 124 39.43 9.61 31.79
C GLU A 124 39.29 8.90 33.14
N ILE A 125 38.21 8.14 33.34
CA ILE A 125 38.00 7.34 34.55
C ILE A 125 39.08 6.26 34.69
N GLU A 126 39.46 5.59 33.60
CA GLU A 126 40.53 4.60 33.62
C GLU A 126 41.87 5.23 34.02
N SER A 127 42.21 6.37 33.42
CA SER A 127 43.43 7.13 33.76
C SER A 127 43.47 7.54 35.24
N LEU A 128 42.35 8.07 35.76
CA LEU A 128 42.22 8.44 37.18
C LEU A 128 42.38 7.22 38.10
N ARG A 129 41.78 6.08 37.74
CA ARG A 129 41.93 4.83 38.50
C ARG A 129 43.38 4.34 38.52
N LYS A 130 44.09 4.43 37.39
CA LYS A 130 45.51 4.07 37.32
C LYS A 130 46.36 4.96 38.22
N MET A 131 46.19 6.28 38.13
CA MET A 131 46.90 7.23 39.00
C MET A 131 46.60 6.98 40.49
N ALA A 132 45.34 6.66 40.83
CA ALA A 132 44.96 6.32 42.20
C ALA A 132 45.66 5.03 42.67
N ALA A 133 45.75 4.00 41.82
CA ALA A 133 46.45 2.76 42.14
C ALA A 133 47.97 2.98 42.33
N ASP A 134 48.59 3.75 41.44
CA ASP A 134 50.01 4.09 41.50
C ASP A 134 50.33 4.88 42.79
N THR A 135 49.49 5.87 43.12
CA THR A 135 49.62 6.67 44.34
C THR A 135 49.49 5.78 45.59
N GLN A 136 48.51 4.89 45.64
CA GLN A 136 48.37 3.96 46.75
C GLN A 136 49.55 2.99 46.87
N SER A 137 50.11 2.54 45.74
CA SER A 137 51.30 1.69 45.72
C SER A 137 52.49 2.40 46.35
N LEU A 138 52.74 3.66 45.96
CA LEU A 138 53.80 4.50 46.51
C LEU A 138 53.66 4.70 48.03
N ILE A 139 52.45 5.03 48.50
CA ILE A 139 52.17 5.20 49.93
C ILE A 139 52.51 3.90 50.70
N ARG A 140 52.11 2.74 50.18
CA ARG A 140 52.44 1.45 50.80
C ARG A 140 53.95 1.21 50.86
N GLN A 141 54.69 1.51 49.79
CA GLN A 141 56.16 1.40 49.79
C GLN A 141 56.82 2.32 50.83
N MET A 142 56.36 3.57 50.94
CA MET A 142 56.88 4.52 51.93
C MET A 142 56.64 4.04 53.37
N ILE A 143 55.46 3.50 53.65
CA ILE A 143 55.13 2.95 54.98
C ILE A 143 56.05 1.77 55.31
N THR A 144 56.23 0.81 54.40
CA THR A 144 57.09 -0.36 54.62
C THR A 144 58.56 0.04 54.80
N PHE A 145 59.05 0.99 54.01
CA PHE A 145 60.42 1.50 54.15
C PHE A 145 60.64 2.18 55.51
N GLY A 146 59.68 3.00 55.94
CA GLY A 146 59.72 3.65 57.24
C GLY A 146 59.77 2.64 58.39
N GLN A 147 58.97 1.57 58.34
CA GLN A 147 58.94 0.51 59.36
C GLN A 147 60.25 -0.30 59.46
N GLY A 148 60.94 -0.52 58.33
CA GLY A 148 62.23 -1.21 58.32
C GLY A 148 63.38 -0.44 59.00
N GLN A 149 63.27 0.89 59.11
CA GLN A 149 64.25 1.74 59.79
C GLN A 149 64.07 1.79 61.32
N ILE A 150 62.91 1.35 61.85
CA ILE A 150 62.56 1.45 63.29
C ILE A 150 62.76 0.11 64.03
N SER A 151 63.08 -0.98 63.34
CA SER A 151 63.46 -2.25 63.99
C SER A 151 64.96 -2.25 64.30
N PRO A 152 65.39 -2.36 65.57
CA PRO A 152 66.80 -2.52 65.92
C PRO A 152 67.30 -3.95 65.62
N PRO A 153 68.63 -4.15 65.47
CA PRO A 153 69.26 -5.46 65.28
C PRO A 153 69.12 -6.39 66.48
#